data_AF-A0A7R9ML81-F1
#
_entry.id   AF-A0A7R9ML81-F1
#
_cell.length_a   1.000
_cell.length_b   1.000
_cell.length_c   1.000
_cell.angle_alpha   90.00
_cell.angle_beta   90.00
_cell.angle_gamma   90.00
#
_symmetry.space_group_name_H-M   'P 1'
#
loop_
_entity.id
_entity.type
_entity.pdbx_description
1 polymer ?
#
loop_
_entity_poly.entity_id
_entity_poly.type
_entity_poly.pdbx_seq_one_letter_code
_entity_poly.pdbx_strand_id
1 'polypeptide(L)'
;MKSIVIILATLALIDLNEAAGAQTVELSAYIESLCPDSRNFINNQLKPVYDKLKAAEPQILTINLVPFGNAKLTFVSNSTVQPKLTFTCQHKAAECDGNIIQPKSNVF
;
A
#
# COMPACT_ATOMS: atom_id res chain seq x y z
N MET A 1 22.18 -52.99 2.82
CA MET A 1 22.41 -51.99 3.88
C MET A 1 23.00 -50.69 3.36
N LYS A 2 24.12 -50.70 2.63
CA LYS A 2 24.69 -49.49 1.98
C LYS A 2 23.69 -48.77 1.06
N SER A 3 22.92 -49.52 0.27
CA SER A 3 21.93 -48.96 -0.66
C SER A 3 20.73 -48.28 0.03
N ILE A 4 20.34 -48.73 1.23
CA ILE A 4 19.22 -48.13 2.01
C ILE A 4 19.65 -46.79 2.62
N VAL A 5 20.90 -46.68 3.06
CA VAL A 5 21.47 -45.44 3.60
C VAL A 5 21.59 -44.36 2.52
N ILE A 6 21.94 -44.74 1.29
CA ILE A 6 22.03 -43.82 0.15
C ILE A 6 20.65 -43.26 -0.22
N ILE A 7 19.62 -44.10 -0.22
CA ILE A 7 18.24 -43.68 -0.55
C ILE A 7 17.69 -42.70 0.50
N LEU A 8 17.92 -42.96 1.80
CA LEU A 8 17.56 -42.05 2.88
C LEU A 8 18.32 -40.71 2.82
N ALA A 9 19.61 -40.74 2.45
CA ALA A 9 20.41 -39.54 2.26
C ALA A 9 19.94 -38.70 1.05
N THR A 10 19.48 -39.34 -0.02
CA THR A 10 18.91 -38.63 -1.19
C THR A 10 17.53 -38.06 -0.90
N LEU A 11 16.71 -38.72 -0.08
CA LEU A 11 15.40 -38.20 0.36
C LEU A 11 15.52 -36.95 1.24
N ALA A 12 16.60 -36.82 2.01
CA ALA A 12 16.89 -35.62 2.81
C ALA A 12 17.42 -34.42 2.00
N LEU A 13 17.81 -34.63 0.72
CA LEU A 13 18.33 -33.59 -0.17
C LEU A 13 17.30 -33.09 -1.20
N ILE A 14 16.15 -33.75 -1.31
CA ILE A 14 15.05 -33.27 -2.12
C ILE A 14 14.22 -32.37 -1.20
N ASP A 15 14.75 -31.16 -0.95
CA ASP A 15 13.89 -30.05 -0.59
C ASP A 15 12.88 -29.92 -1.72
N LEU A 16 11.65 -30.39 -1.49
CA LEU A 16 10.50 -30.07 -2.30
C LEU A 16 10.24 -28.58 -2.10
N ASN A 17 11.07 -27.76 -2.73
CA ASN A 17 10.90 -26.34 -2.86
C ASN A 17 9.72 -26.13 -3.81
N GLU A 18 8.51 -26.28 -3.27
CA GLU A 18 7.33 -25.69 -3.87
C GLU A 18 7.46 -24.17 -3.69
N ALA A 19 8.35 -23.56 -4.48
CA ALA A 19 8.31 -22.14 -4.73
C ALA A 19 7.11 -21.86 -5.64
N ALA A 20 5.90 -22.05 -5.11
CA ALA A 20 4.78 -21.23 -5.50
C ALA A 20 5.18 -19.81 -5.08
N GLY A 21 5.91 -19.11 -5.95
CA GLY A 21 6.46 -17.80 -5.66
C GLY A 21 5.38 -16.94 -5.04
N ALA A 22 5.62 -16.46 -3.81
CA ALA A 22 4.63 -15.74 -3.04
C ALA A 22 4.08 -14.59 -3.89
N GLN A 23 2.81 -14.65 -4.24
CA GLN A 23 2.19 -13.61 -5.06
C GLN A 23 2.20 -12.31 -4.27
N THR A 24 2.82 -11.27 -4.82
CA THR A 24 2.81 -9.94 -4.22
C THR A 24 1.37 -9.44 -4.06
N VAL A 25 1.03 -9.04 -2.84
CA VAL A 25 -0.24 -8.40 -2.53
C VAL A 25 -0.13 -6.91 -2.81
N GLU A 26 -1.07 -6.36 -3.57
CA GLU A 26 -1.18 -4.93 -3.83
C GLU A 26 -2.24 -4.31 -2.91
N LEU A 27 -1.82 -3.41 -2.02
CA LEU A 27 -2.72 -2.64 -1.15
C LEU A 27 -2.76 -1.18 -1.61
N SER A 28 -3.94 -0.66 -1.87
CA SER A 28 -4.14 0.78 -2.09
C SER A 28 -5.03 1.36 -1.00
N ALA A 29 -4.52 2.35 -0.26
CA ALA A 29 -5.27 3.04 0.79
C ALA A 29 -5.53 4.49 0.38
N TYR A 30 -6.82 4.86 0.33
CA TYR A 30 -7.27 6.21 0.07
C TYR A 30 -7.46 6.94 1.40
N ILE A 31 -6.67 7.99 1.62
CA ILE A 31 -6.52 8.66 2.91
C ILE A 31 -6.76 10.16 2.79
N GLU A 32 -6.99 10.82 3.93
CA GLU A 32 -7.06 12.28 4.02
C GLU A 32 -6.02 12.77 5.01
N SER A 33 -5.25 13.78 4.64
CA SER A 33 -4.09 14.27 5.38
C SER A 33 -4.41 14.69 6.82
N LEU A 34 -5.62 15.21 7.06
CA LEU A 34 -6.07 15.65 8.38
C LEU A 34 -7.08 14.71 9.06
N CYS A 35 -7.56 13.65 8.37
CA CYS A 35 -8.49 12.71 8.97
C CYS A 35 -7.83 11.89 10.10
N PRO A 36 -8.34 11.96 11.35
CA PRO A 36 -7.78 11.22 12.47
C PRO A 36 -7.71 9.71 12.23
N ASP A 37 -8.73 9.12 11.60
CA ASP A 37 -8.79 7.69 11.33
C ASP A 37 -7.79 7.26 10.26
N SER A 38 -7.58 8.08 9.22
CA SER A 38 -6.53 7.85 8.22
C SER A 38 -5.15 7.81 8.87
N ARG A 39 -4.86 8.77 9.75
CA ARG A 39 -3.59 8.84 10.49
C ARG A 39 -3.44 7.67 11.46
N ASN A 40 -4.51 7.28 12.14
CA ASN A 40 -4.52 6.15 13.05
C ASN A 40 -4.28 4.82 12.31
N PHE A 41 -4.95 4.61 11.19
CA PHE A 41 -4.76 3.44 10.33
C PHE A 41 -3.30 3.33 9.88
N ILE A 42 -2.71 4.40 9.35
CA ILE A 42 -1.32 4.37 8.87
C ILE A 42 -0.36 4.04 10.01
N ASN A 43 -0.44 4.76 11.13
CA ASN A 43 0.56 4.67 12.19
C ASN A 43 0.44 3.41 13.03
N ASN A 44 -0.79 2.99 13.34
CA ASN A 44 -1.04 1.97 14.35
C ASN A 44 -1.43 0.61 13.76
N GLN A 45 -1.80 0.55 12.48
CA GLN A 45 -2.21 -0.70 11.83
C GLN A 45 -1.31 -1.03 10.63
N LEU A 46 -1.22 -0.14 9.65
CA LEU A 46 -0.52 -0.42 8.41
C LEU A 46 1.00 -0.48 8.58
N LYS A 47 1.60 0.55 9.19
CA LYS A 47 3.06 0.61 9.38
C LYS A 47 3.61 -0.60 10.15
N PRO A 48 3.07 -0.99 11.32
CA PRO A 48 3.61 -2.12 12.07
C PRO A 48 3.49 -3.45 11.33
N VAL A 49 2.43 -3.63 10.54
CA VAL A 49 2.25 -4.83 9.71
C VAL A 49 3.23 -4.83 8.55
N TYR A 50 3.40 -3.70 7.85
CA TYR A 50 4.37 -3.58 6.77
C TYR A 50 5.79 -3.88 7.24
N ASP A 51 6.23 -3.29 8.36
CA ASP A 51 7.58 -3.49 8.88
C ASP A 51 7.87 -4.98 9.14
N LYS A 52 6.90 -5.69 9.72
CA LYS A 52 7.00 -7.14 9.99
C LYS A 52 7.03 -7.97 8.71
N LEU A 53 6.13 -7.68 7.78
CA LEU A 53 6.03 -8.42 6.51
C LEU A 53 7.25 -8.18 5.63
N LYS A 54 7.74 -6.94 5.54
CA LYS A 54 8.93 -6.61 4.75
C LYS A 54 10.19 -7.29 5.29
N ALA A 55 10.29 -7.46 6.61
CA ALA A 55 11.39 -8.17 7.24
C ALA A 55 11.34 -9.69 6.99
N ALA A 56 10.14 -10.28 6.93
CA ALA A 56 9.97 -11.71 6.65
C ALA A 56 10.09 -12.04 5.16
N GLU A 57 9.41 -11.29 4.30
CA GLU A 57 9.30 -11.52 2.86
C GLU A 57 9.25 -10.18 2.10
N PRO A 58 10.40 -9.67 1.61
CA PRO A 58 10.50 -8.31 1.08
C PRO A 58 9.56 -7.96 -0.08
N GLN A 59 9.05 -8.96 -0.81
CA GLN A 59 8.21 -8.79 -2.00
C GLN A 59 6.74 -9.16 -1.75
N ILE A 60 6.35 -9.44 -0.51
CA ILE A 60 5.00 -9.92 -0.20
C ILE A 60 3.92 -8.84 -0.32
N LEU A 61 4.28 -7.56 -0.18
CA LEU A 61 3.33 -6.46 -0.10
C LEU A 61 3.87 -5.21 -0.79
N THR A 62 3.09 -4.68 -1.72
CA THR A 62 3.23 -3.33 -2.29
C THR A 62 2.10 -2.46 -1.73
N ILE A 63 2.43 -1.27 -1.24
CA ILE A 63 1.45 -0.32 -0.69
C ILE A 63 1.43 0.94 -1.55
N ASN A 64 0.24 1.42 -1.87
CA ASN A 64 -0.01 2.70 -2.52
C ASN A 64 -0.85 3.58 -1.57
N LEU A 65 -0.30 4.69 -1.08
CA LEU A 65 -1.07 5.68 -0.34
C LEU A 65 -1.56 6.76 -1.31
N VAL A 66 -2.88 6.97 -1.35
CA VAL A 66 -3.55 7.92 -2.24
C VAL A 66 -4.24 9.00 -1.39
N PRO A 67 -3.62 10.18 -1.23
CA PRO A 67 -4.18 11.28 -0.44
C PRO A 67 -5.28 12.00 -1.23
N PHE A 68 -6.51 11.57 -1.01
CA PHE A 68 -7.72 12.11 -1.65
C PHE A 68 -8.93 11.89 -0.73
N GLY A 69 -9.15 10.63 -0.35
CA GLY A 69 -10.22 10.20 0.56
C GLY A 69 -11.59 10.75 0.18
N ASN A 70 -12.23 11.49 1.08
CA ASN A 70 -13.56 12.05 0.88
C ASN A 70 -13.58 13.43 0.20
N ALA A 71 -12.45 13.89 -0.34
CA ALA A 71 -12.41 15.11 -1.13
C ALA A 71 -13.38 15.01 -2.33
N LYS A 72 -14.08 16.10 -2.61
CA LYS A 72 -14.99 16.23 -3.74
C LYS A 72 -14.36 17.09 -4.81
N LEU A 73 -14.54 16.68 -6.05
CA LEU A 73 -14.07 17.38 -7.23
C LEU A 73 -15.26 17.99 -7.96
N THR A 74 -15.21 19.27 -8.25
CA THR A 74 -16.24 19.99 -9.01
C THR A 74 -15.63 20.73 -10.18
N PHE A 75 -16.34 20.72 -11.31
CA PHE A 75 -16.01 21.53 -12.47
C PHE A 75 -16.82 22.82 -12.39
N VAL A 76 -16.13 23.95 -12.30
CA VAL A 76 -16.77 25.26 -12.38
C VAL A 76 -16.70 25.70 -13.84
N SER A 77 -17.84 25.60 -14.52
CA SER A 77 -18.05 26.05 -15.90
C SER A 77 -18.69 27.43 -15.87
N ASN A 78 -17.88 28.47 -15.84
CA ASN A 78 -18.31 29.85 -15.92
C ASN A 78 -17.36 30.61 -16.85
N SER A 79 -17.72 30.61 -18.14
CA SER A 79 -17.14 31.33 -19.27
C SER A 79 -16.25 30.51 -20.24
N THR A 80 -16.02 31.08 -21.41
CA THR A 80 -15.40 30.59 -22.66
C THR A 80 -13.96 30.04 -22.57
N VAL A 81 -13.48 29.73 -21.37
CA VAL A 81 -12.15 29.18 -21.07
C VAL A 81 -12.33 27.79 -20.46
N GLN A 82 -11.31 26.93 -20.57
CA GLN A 82 -11.30 25.56 -20.05
C GLN A 82 -11.88 25.48 -18.62
N PRO A 83 -12.72 24.47 -18.32
CA PRO A 83 -13.41 24.37 -17.04
C PRO A 83 -12.41 24.31 -15.88
N LYS A 84 -12.65 25.11 -14.84
CA LYS A 84 -11.79 25.13 -13.65
C LYS A 84 -12.13 23.94 -12.75
N LEU A 85 -11.11 23.16 -12.39
CA LEU A 85 -11.21 22.11 -11.39
C LEU A 85 -11.13 22.71 -9.98
N THR A 86 -12.07 22.37 -9.10
CA THR A 86 -12.04 22.76 -7.68
C THR A 86 -12.16 21.54 -6.78
N PHE A 87 -11.39 21.52 -5.70
CA PHE A 87 -11.42 20.48 -4.68
C PHE A 87 -12.05 21.01 -3.38
N THR A 88 -12.90 20.20 -2.77
CA THR A 88 -13.52 20.47 -1.47
C THR A 88 -13.26 19.30 -0.53
N CYS A 89 -12.56 19.54 0.58
CA CYS A 89 -12.19 18.52 1.55
C CYS A 89 -12.97 18.66 2.86
N GLN A 90 -13.09 17.59 3.66
CA GLN A 90 -13.89 17.60 4.90
C GLN A 90 -13.28 18.53 5.95
N HIS A 91 -11.96 18.55 6.05
CA HIS A 91 -11.22 19.44 6.95
C HIS A 91 -10.74 20.73 6.25
N LYS A 92 -11.54 21.20 5.27
CA LYS A 92 -11.38 22.49 4.57
C LYS A 92 -10.06 22.59 3.79
N ALA A 93 -9.65 23.81 3.47
CA ALA A 93 -8.49 24.09 2.62
C ALA A 93 -7.20 23.45 3.13
N ALA A 94 -6.96 23.44 4.45
CA ALA A 94 -5.74 22.87 5.02
C ALA A 94 -5.57 21.37 4.71
N GLU A 95 -6.66 20.59 4.67
CA GLU A 95 -6.60 19.19 4.25
C GLU A 95 -6.42 19.06 2.74
N CYS A 96 -7.06 19.91 1.95
CA CYS A 96 -6.83 19.90 0.50
C CYS A 96 -5.36 20.21 0.18
N ASP A 97 -4.78 21.21 0.83
CA ASP A 97 -3.37 21.54 0.71
C ASP A 97 -2.49 20.38 1.18
N GLY A 98 -2.84 19.77 2.32
CA GLY A 98 -2.16 18.59 2.84
C GLY A 98 -2.23 17.39 1.87
N ASN A 99 -3.39 17.16 1.24
CA ASN A 99 -3.59 16.09 0.26
C ASN A 99 -2.79 16.34 -1.02
N ILE A 100 -2.56 17.60 -1.41
CA ILE A 100 -1.73 17.97 -2.57
C ILE A 100 -0.24 17.83 -2.24
N ILE A 101 0.16 18.28 -1.06
CA ILE A 101 1.56 18.26 -0.60
C ILE A 101 2.04 16.84 -0.36
N GLN A 102 1.16 15.97 0.15
CA GLN A 102 1.44 14.54 0.27
C GLN A 102 1.31 13.92 -1.13
N PRO A 103 2.39 13.56 -1.83
CA PRO A 103 2.24 12.91 -3.13
C PRO A 103 1.65 11.52 -2.95
N LYS A 104 1.00 11.00 -4.01
CA LYS A 104 0.80 9.55 -4.11
C LYS A 104 2.16 8.89 -3.97
N SER A 105 2.26 7.98 -3.01
CA SER A 105 3.54 7.41 -2.65
C SER A 105 3.40 5.90 -2.53
N ASN A 106 4.34 5.18 -3.14
CA ASN A 106 4.55 3.78 -2.83
C ASN A 106 5.47 3.77 -1.61
N VAL A 107 4.90 3.68 -0.41
CA VAL A 107 5.64 3.79 0.87
C VAL A 107 5.55 2.46 1.59
N PHE A 108 6.63 1.89 2.13
CA PHE A 108 7.90 2.50 2.58
C PHE A 108 9.12 2.16 1.71
#